data_AF-A0A935APS0-F1
#
_entry.id   AF-A0A935APS0-F1
#
_cell.length_a   1.000
_cell.length_b   1.000
_cell.length_c   1.000
_cell.angle_alpha   90.00
_cell.angle_beta   90.00
_cell.angle_gamma   90.00
#
_symmetry.space_group_name_H-M   'P 1'
#
loop_
_entity.id
_entity.type
_entity.pdbx_description
1 polymer ?
#
loop_
_entity_poly.entity_id
_entity_poly.type
_entity_poly.pdbx_seq_one_letter_code
_entity_poly.pdbx_strand_id
1 'polypeptide(L)'
;MKYLKEILLLEAIIFILFWLNDEYLATMLTFIAVPVFGGILSVSLIAERIEKSKITKDYFYLMVGLAAIPAIIFLVMHYANGGTSFDWSRE
;
A
#
# COMPACT_ATOMS: atom_id res chain seq x y z
N MET A 1 5.87 17.91 2.79
CA MET A 1 6.82 17.17 1.93
C MET A 1 6.55 17.53 0.47
N LYS A 2 7.50 18.23 -0.17
CA LYS A 2 7.34 18.73 -1.56
C LYS A 2 7.07 17.63 -2.59
N TYR A 3 7.51 16.40 -2.34
CA TYR A 3 7.50 15.27 -3.28
C TYR A 3 6.51 14.16 -2.93
N LEU A 4 5.49 14.45 -2.11
CA LEU A 4 4.58 13.42 -1.60
C LEU A 4 3.84 12.70 -2.75
N LYS A 5 3.38 13.44 -3.75
CA LYS A 5 2.62 12.88 -4.88
C LYS A 5 3.52 12.01 -5.76
N GLU A 6 4.74 12.46 -6.00
CA GLU A 6 5.73 11.78 -6.81
C GLU A 6 6.14 10.45 -6.19
N ILE A 7 6.31 10.40 -4.86
CA ILE A 7 6.62 9.16 -4.13
C ILE A 7 5.47 8.16 -4.27
N LEU A 8 4.22 8.61 -4.05
CA LEU A 8 3.04 7.75 -4.15
C LEU A 8 2.78 7.26 -5.59
N LEU A 9 3.04 8.10 -6.59
CA LEU A 9 2.96 7.70 -8.00
C LEU A 9 4.03 6.66 -8.34
N LEU A 10 5.26 6.86 -7.85
CA LEU A 10 6.35 5.90 -8.06
C LEU A 10 6.04 4.55 -7.43
N GLU A 11 5.52 4.54 -6.20
CA GLU A 11 5.02 3.32 -5.54
C GLU A 11 3.99 2.61 -6.40
N ALA A 12 2.99 3.35 -6.91
CA ALA A 12 1.95 2.77 -7.75
C ALA A 12 2.53 2.12 -9.01
N ILE A 13 3.47 2.79 -9.68
CA ILE A 13 4.16 2.26 -10.86
C ILE A 13 4.92 0.98 -10.52
N ILE A 14 5.66 0.95 -9.41
CA ILE A 14 6.42 -0.22 -8.97
C ILE A 14 5.49 -1.41 -8.69
N PHE A 15 4.40 -1.19 -7.97
CA PHE A 15 3.44 -2.27 -7.67
C PHE A 15 2.74 -2.80 -8.92
N ILE A 16 2.39 -1.93 -9.87
CA ILE A 16 1.86 -2.34 -11.18
C ILE A 16 2.89 -3.19 -11.93
N LEU A 17 4.15 -2.76 -11.96
CA LEU A 17 5.22 -3.54 -12.60
C LEU A 17 5.41 -4.90 -11.95
N PHE A 18 5.35 -5.00 -10.61
CA PHE A 18 5.39 -6.31 -9.96
C PHE A 18 4.23 -7.20 -10.40
N TRP A 19 3.00 -6.68 -10.39
CA TRP A 19 1.82 -7.42 -10.84
C TRP A 19 1.92 -7.93 -12.28
N LEU A 20 2.50 -7.13 -13.18
CA LEU A 20 2.65 -7.51 -14.59
C LEU A 20 3.76 -8.55 -14.83
N ASN A 21 4.72 -8.69 -13.91
CA ASN A 21 5.83 -9.62 -14.05
C ASN A 21 5.64 -10.91 -13.25
N ASP A 22 5.16 -10.79 -12.00
CA ASP A 22 5.01 -11.90 -11.05
C ASP A 22 3.86 -11.61 -10.08
N GLU A 23 2.70 -12.24 -10.34
CA GLU A 23 1.50 -12.10 -9.52
C GLU A 23 1.71 -12.58 -8.08
N TYR A 24 2.50 -13.63 -7.87
CA TYR A 24 2.76 -14.20 -6.55
C TYR A 24 3.55 -13.21 -5.68
N LEU A 25 4.66 -12.70 -6.23
CA LEU A 25 5.50 -11.72 -5.55
C LEU A 25 4.73 -10.43 -5.27
N ALA A 26 3.95 -9.95 -6.23
CA ALA A 26 3.14 -8.74 -6.06
C ALA A 26 2.10 -8.90 -4.96
N THR A 27 1.42 -10.06 -4.94
CA THR A 27 0.44 -10.40 -3.90
C THR A 27 1.09 -10.44 -2.53
N MET A 28 2.20 -11.18 -2.37
CA MET A 28 2.95 -11.24 -1.11
C MET A 28 3.37 -9.86 -0.62
N LEU A 29 3.94 -9.03 -1.49
CA LEU A 29 4.38 -7.68 -1.13
C LEU A 29 3.22 -6.82 -0.65
N THR A 30 2.04 -6.90 -1.30
CA THR A 30 0.86 -6.18 -0.83
C THR A 30 0.44 -6.65 0.56
N PHE A 31 0.36 -7.97 0.79
CA PHE A 31 -0.03 -8.53 2.10
C PHE A 31 0.96 -8.21 3.22
N ILE A 32 2.21 -7.86 2.91
CA ILE A 32 3.19 -7.39 3.89
C ILE A 32 3.08 -5.87 4.08
N ALA A 33 3.09 -5.10 2.98
CA ALA A 33 3.14 -3.64 3.01
C ALA A 33 1.90 -3.04 3.71
N VAL A 34 0.70 -3.50 3.35
CA VAL A 34 -0.56 -2.94 3.87
C VAL A 34 -0.65 -3.02 5.39
N PRO A 35 -0.47 -4.19 6.05
CA PRO A 35 -0.54 -4.26 7.51
C PRO A 35 0.67 -3.60 8.19
N VAL A 36 1.85 -3.57 7.56
CA VAL A 36 3.01 -2.87 8.15
C VAL A 36 2.76 -1.37 8.19
N PHE A 37 2.45 -0.74 7.05
CA PHE A 37 2.19 0.70 7.00
C PHE A 37 0.89 1.07 7.72
N GLY A 38 -0.15 0.24 7.59
CA GLY A 38 -1.40 0.42 8.33
C GLY A 38 -1.24 0.29 9.85
N GLY A 39 -0.40 -0.64 10.32
CA GLY A 39 -0.09 -0.83 11.73
C GLY A 39 0.70 0.36 12.30
N ILE A 40 1.75 0.78 11.59
CA ILE A 40 2.54 1.97 11.98
C ILE A 40 1.64 3.21 12.00
N LEU A 41 0.81 3.40 10.99
CA LEU A 41 -0.16 4.49 10.93
C LEU A 41 -1.12 4.46 12.13
N SER A 42 -1.67 3.28 12.44
CA SER A 42 -2.61 3.11 13.56
C SER A 42 -1.96 3.50 14.89
N VAL A 43 -0.76 2.99 15.17
CA VAL A 43 0.00 3.34 16.38
C VAL A 43 0.32 4.84 16.41
N SER A 44 0.74 5.39 15.27
CA SER A 44 1.07 6.83 15.15
C SER A 44 -0.15 7.72 15.43
N LEU A 45 -1.34 7.33 14.93
CA LEU A 45 -2.58 8.06 15.17
C LEU A 45 -3.04 7.98 16.63
N ILE A 46 -2.84 6.84 17.29
CA ILE A 46 -3.13 6.67 18.71
C ILE A 46 -2.19 7.57 19.53
N ALA A 47 -0.89 7.54 19.24
CA ALA A 47 0.11 8.37 19.92
C ALA A 47 -0.22 9.88 19.77
N GLU A 48 -0.52 10.33 18.55
CA GLU A 48 -0.88 11.73 18.26
C GLU A 48 -2.13 12.20 19.01
N ARG A 49 -3.06 11.29 19.31
CA ARG A 49 -4.27 11.59 20.09
C ARG A 49 -3.99 11.70 21.60
N ILE A 50 -3.04 10.93 22.11
CA ILE A 50 -2.66 10.96 23.53
C ILE A 50 -1.83 12.22 23.81
N GLU A 51 -0.80 12.44 23.01
CA GLU A 51 0.08 13.59 23.11
C GLU A 51 0.29 14.16 21.70
N LYS A 52 -0.20 15.38 21.48
CA LYS A 52 -0.04 16.04 20.19
C LYS A 52 1.45 16.23 19.90
N SER A 53 1.96 15.47 18.95
CA SER A 53 3.30 15.68 18.44
C SER A 53 3.28 16.83 17.44
N LYS A 54 4.43 17.49 17.20
CA LYS A 54 4.56 18.49 16.13
C LYS A 54 4.69 17.85 14.75
N ILE A 55 4.22 16.62 14.55
CA ILE A 55 4.30 15.91 13.28
C ILE A 55 3.38 16.59 12.25
N THR A 56 3.91 16.79 11.04
CA THR A 56 3.15 17.40 9.96
C THR A 56 2.12 16.42 9.40
N LYS A 57 0.92 16.91 9.06
CA LYS A 57 -0.17 16.10 8.49
C LYS A 57 0.26 15.28 7.25
N ASP A 58 1.23 15.78 6.50
CA ASP A 58 1.84 15.13 5.33
C ASP A 58 2.36 13.72 5.64
N TYR A 59 2.88 13.46 6.84
CA TYR A 59 3.31 12.12 7.26
C TYR A 59 2.14 11.14 7.27
N PHE A 60 1.01 11.54 7.83
CA PHE A 60 -0.19 10.71 7.89
C PHE A 60 -0.76 10.45 6.49
N TYR A 61 -0.78 11.47 5.62
CA TYR A 61 -1.19 11.29 4.22
C TYR A 61 -0.27 10.34 3.46
N LEU A 62 1.04 10.43 3.68
CA LEU A 62 2.01 9.52 3.08
C LEU A 62 1.77 8.08 3.56
N MET A 63 1.64 7.87 4.87
CA MET A 63 1.40 6.55 5.45
C MET A 63 0.07 5.92 4.98
N VAL A 64 -0.99 6.73 4.85
CA VAL A 64 -2.25 6.29 4.23
C VAL A 64 -2.01 5.89 2.77
N GLY A 65 -1.28 6.70 2.01
CA GLY A 65 -0.94 6.39 0.61
C GLY A 65 -0.18 5.07 0.47
N LEU A 66 0.89 4.89 1.25
CA LEU A 66 1.74 3.68 1.24
C LEU A 66 0.97 2.40 1.61
N ALA A 67 -0.07 2.52 2.45
CA ALA A 67 -0.93 1.37 2.76
C ALA A 67 -2.03 1.19 1.70
N ALA A 68 -2.65 2.28 1.25
CA ALA A 68 -3.83 2.21 0.39
C ALA A 68 -3.49 1.88 -1.07
N ILE A 69 -2.40 2.41 -1.61
CA ILE A 69 -2.03 2.23 -3.03
C ILE A 69 -1.77 0.76 -3.37
N PRO A 70 -0.93 0.01 -2.63
CA PRO A 70 -0.75 -1.41 -2.86
C PRO A 70 -2.05 -2.22 -2.75
N ALA A 71 -2.91 -1.88 -1.79
CA ALA A 71 -4.20 -2.53 -1.60
C ALA A 71 -5.16 -2.26 -2.78
N ILE A 72 -5.25 -1.02 -3.25
CA ILE A 72 -6.09 -0.65 -4.40
C ILE A 72 -5.59 -1.34 -5.66
N ILE A 73 -4.27 -1.31 -5.93
CA ILE A 73 -3.70 -1.98 -7.11
C ILE A 73 -3.99 -3.47 -7.06
N PHE A 74 -3.80 -4.11 -5.89
CA PHE A 74 -4.15 -5.51 -5.70
C PHE A 74 -5.62 -5.79 -6.05
N LEU A 75 -6.57 -4.99 -5.53
CA LEU A 75 -7.99 -5.18 -5.83
C LEU A 75 -8.31 -4.98 -7.32
N VAL A 76 -7.73 -3.95 -7.94
CA VAL A 76 -7.94 -3.64 -9.36
C VAL A 76 -7.38 -4.75 -10.25
N MET A 77 -6.14 -5.20 -10.00
CA MET A 77 -5.50 -6.25 -10.79
C MET A 77 -6.17 -7.61 -10.58
N HIS A 78 -6.52 -7.95 -9.34
CA HIS A 78 -7.24 -9.18 -9.06
C HIS A 78 -8.62 -9.20 -9.75
N TYR A 79 -9.35 -8.08 -9.76
CA TYR A 79 -10.60 -7.96 -10.49
C TYR A 79 -10.38 -8.07 -12.02
N ALA A 80 -9.34 -7.42 -12.55
CA ALA A 80 -8.99 -7.48 -13.97
C ALA A 80 -8.64 -8.91 -14.44
N ASN A 81 -8.05 -9.74 -13.55
CA ASN A 81 -7.73 -11.15 -13.79
C ASN A 81 -8.95 -12.09 -13.61
N GLY A 82 -10.16 -11.55 -13.43
CA GLY A 82 -11.38 -12.33 -13.32
C GLY A 82 -11.77 -12.73 -11.89
N GLY A 83 -11.06 -12.25 -10.86
CA GLY A 83 -11.51 -12.17 -9.47
C GLY A 83 -11.91 -13.47 -8.76
N THR A 84 -11.59 -14.63 -9.33
CA THR A 84 -12.06 -15.94 -8.83
C THR A 84 -10.97 -16.77 -8.18
N SER A 85 -9.72 -16.59 -8.59
CA SER A 85 -8.55 -17.27 -8.01
C SER A 85 -7.27 -16.62 -8.53
N PHE A 86 -6.17 -16.75 -7.81
CA PHE A 86 -4.85 -16.35 -8.29
C PHE A 86 -4.28 -17.42 -9.21
N ASP A 87 -3.57 -17.03 -10.26
CA ASP A 87 -3.01 -17.99 -11.22
C ASP A 87 -1.95 -18.87 -10.55
N TRP A 88 -1.15 -18.31 -9.65
CA TRP A 88 -0.17 -19.07 -8.84
C TRP A 88 -0.80 -20.03 -7.83
N SER A 89 -2.09 -19.89 -7.50
CA SER A 89 -2.79 -20.78 -6.55
C SER A 89 -3.52 -21.95 -7.21
N ARG A 90 -3.49 -22.01 -8.55
CA ARG A 90 -4.13 -23.06 -9.36
C ARG A 90 -3.24 -24.28 -9.59
N GLU A 91 -1.99 -24.22 -9.17
CA GLU A 91 -1.01 -25.32 -9.18
C GLU A 91 -1.03 -26.10 -7.86
#